data_AF-A0A1Y0VLX4-F1
#
_entry.id   AF-A0A1Y0VLX4-F1
#
_cell.length_a   1.000
_cell.length_b   1.000
_cell.length_c   1.000
_cell.angle_alpha   90.00
_cell.angle_beta   90.00
_cell.angle_gamma   90.00
#
_symmetry.space_group_name_H-M   'P 1'
#
loop_
_entity.id
_entity.type
_entity.pdbx_description
1 polymer ?
#
loop_
_entity_poly.entity_id
_entity_poly.type
_entity_poly.pdbx_seq_one_letter_code
_entity_poly.pdbx_strand_id
1 'polypeptide(L)'
;MDLIIPASYDPKLSVRQTQEAIRYIRETFQDEFGKELNLSRLSAPMFVPSATGLNDNLNGVETPVSFSMQDMPETSIEIVHSLAKWKRVALKRFDFEMHSGLYTNMNAIRKDEDLDNIHSIYVDQWDWEKVIDQSERNLTTLKETVQTIFKVIKHMEHEVWYKYPEAVYHLPDQIHFVTTQELEDRFPKLTPKEREDAICKELGCVFLMQIGGTLKSGERHDGRAPDYDDWQLNGDILFWYEPLQKPLKFLAWESELVKSRC
;
A
#
# COMPACT_ATOMS: atom_id res chain seq x y z
N MET A 1 -0.90 -11.52 -20.08
CA MET A 1 -1.80 -10.53 -19.48
C MET A 1 -3.12 -11.23 -19.25
N ASP A 2 -3.40 -11.59 -18.01
CA ASP A 2 -4.53 -12.42 -17.64
C ASP A 2 -5.70 -11.52 -17.25
N LEU A 3 -6.48 -11.11 -18.25
CA LEU A 3 -7.60 -10.19 -18.07
C LEU A 3 -8.92 -10.94 -17.91
N ILE A 4 -9.61 -10.66 -16.82
CA ILE A 4 -11.01 -10.98 -16.60
C ILE A 4 -11.84 -9.81 -17.14
N ILE A 5 -12.56 -10.05 -18.24
CA ILE A 5 -13.49 -9.07 -18.83
C ILE A 5 -14.91 -9.60 -18.63
N PRO A 6 -15.74 -8.99 -17.77
CA PRO A 6 -17.10 -9.45 -17.56
C PRO A 6 -17.91 -9.35 -18.86
N ALA A 7 -18.59 -10.44 -19.24
CA ALA A 7 -19.34 -10.53 -20.50
C ALA A 7 -20.46 -9.48 -20.64
N SER A 8 -20.95 -8.96 -19.50
CA SER A 8 -22.01 -7.96 -19.42
C SER A 8 -21.56 -6.71 -18.67
N TYR A 9 -20.28 -6.32 -18.79
CA TYR A 9 -19.80 -5.06 -18.21
C TYR A 9 -20.52 -3.88 -18.86
N ASP A 10 -21.18 -3.08 -18.03
CA ASP A 10 -21.93 -1.89 -18.44
C ASP A 10 -21.43 -0.69 -17.60
N PRO A 11 -20.65 0.23 -18.19
CA PRO A 11 -20.11 1.37 -17.46
C PRO A 11 -21.24 2.31 -17.03
N LYS A 12 -21.34 2.54 -15.72
CA LYS A 12 -22.40 3.36 -15.12
C LYS A 12 -22.21 4.86 -15.33
N LEU A 13 -20.96 5.27 -15.60
CA LEU A 13 -20.56 6.65 -15.84
C LEU A 13 -19.96 6.78 -17.23
N SER A 14 -20.17 7.94 -17.87
CA SER A 14 -19.42 8.31 -19.08
C SER A 14 -17.94 8.49 -18.75
N VAL A 15 -17.07 8.39 -19.76
CA VAL A 15 -15.61 8.59 -19.60
C VAL A 15 -15.28 9.89 -18.86
N ARG A 16 -15.96 10.98 -19.18
CA ARG A 16 -15.76 12.28 -18.51
C ARG A 16 -16.17 12.23 -17.04
N GLN A 17 -17.33 11.67 -16.73
CA GLN A 17 -17.79 11.52 -15.35
C GLN A 17 -16.87 10.61 -14.54
N THR A 18 -16.34 9.54 -15.15
CA THR A 18 -15.34 8.67 -14.52
C THR A 18 -14.07 9.42 -14.16
N GLN A 19 -13.55 10.28 -15.06
CA GLN A 19 -12.38 11.12 -14.74
C GLN A 19 -12.66 12.13 -13.63
N GLU A 20 -13.85 12.74 -13.62
CA GLU A 20 -14.30 13.64 -12.55
C GLU A 20 -14.43 12.89 -11.20
N ALA A 21 -14.93 11.65 -11.21
CA ALA A 21 -15.05 10.79 -10.03
C ALA A 21 -13.67 10.35 -9.50
N ILE A 22 -12.75 9.93 -10.37
CA ILE A 22 -11.38 9.57 -10.00
C ILE A 22 -10.68 10.75 -9.33
N ARG A 23 -10.78 11.96 -9.92
CA ARG A 23 -10.21 13.16 -9.31
C ARG A 23 -10.83 13.43 -7.93
N TYR A 24 -12.15 13.37 -7.82
CA TYR A 24 -12.86 13.59 -6.56
C TYR A 24 -12.40 12.63 -5.46
N ILE A 25 -12.33 11.33 -5.77
CA ILE A 25 -11.86 10.31 -4.83
C ILE A 25 -10.44 10.61 -4.39
N ARG A 26 -9.55 10.91 -5.36
CA ARG A 26 -8.14 11.14 -5.05
C ARG A 26 -7.91 12.36 -4.18
N GLU A 27 -8.54 13.48 -4.51
CA GLU A 27 -8.39 14.76 -3.79
C GLU A 27 -9.03 14.68 -2.39
N THR A 28 -10.20 14.07 -2.27
CA THR A 28 -10.89 13.99 -0.97
C THR A 28 -10.22 12.97 -0.05
N PHE A 29 -9.83 11.80 -0.57
CA PHE A 29 -9.16 10.77 0.23
C PHE A 29 -7.86 11.30 0.81
N GLN A 30 -7.02 11.97 0.01
CA GLN A 30 -5.73 12.46 0.51
C GLN A 30 -5.88 13.53 1.60
N ASP A 31 -6.93 14.35 1.54
CA ASP A 31 -7.16 15.43 2.50
C ASP A 31 -7.67 14.85 3.83
N GLU A 32 -8.65 13.93 3.79
CA GLU A 32 -9.14 13.24 4.98
C GLU A 32 -8.08 12.30 5.59
N PHE A 33 -7.36 11.56 4.75
CA PHE A 33 -6.26 10.70 5.17
C PHE A 33 -5.14 11.50 5.87
N GLY A 34 -4.74 12.63 5.27
CA GLY A 34 -3.74 13.52 5.86
C GLY A 34 -4.20 14.09 7.20
N LYS A 35 -5.45 14.53 7.29
CA LYS A 35 -6.03 15.07 8.53
C LYS A 35 -6.13 14.03 9.65
N GLU A 36 -6.69 12.85 9.38
CA GLU A 36 -6.91 11.81 10.40
C GLU A 36 -5.61 11.20 10.93
N LEU A 37 -4.53 11.22 10.14
CA LEU A 37 -3.22 10.70 10.56
C LEU A 37 -2.20 11.80 10.90
N ASN A 38 -2.59 13.07 10.88
CA ASN A 38 -1.72 14.24 11.10
C ASN A 38 -0.49 14.26 10.16
N LEU A 39 -0.76 14.10 8.86
CA LEU A 39 0.24 14.04 7.81
C LEU A 39 0.19 15.30 6.93
N SER A 40 1.37 15.82 6.62
CA SER A 40 1.54 16.93 5.67
C SER A 40 1.89 16.42 4.27
N ARG A 41 1.25 16.96 3.24
CA ARG A 41 1.60 16.64 1.86
C ARG A 41 2.96 17.22 1.49
N LEU A 42 3.88 16.36 1.04
CA LEU A 42 5.17 16.79 0.47
C LEU A 42 5.29 16.41 -1.00
N SER A 43 6.19 17.11 -1.70
CA SER A 43 6.58 16.76 -3.06
C SER A 43 7.63 15.64 -3.04
N ALA A 44 7.29 14.50 -3.62
CA ALA A 44 8.21 13.38 -3.83
C ALA A 44 9.22 13.63 -4.95
N PRO A 45 10.43 13.05 -4.86
CA PRO A 45 11.28 12.85 -6.02
C PRO A 45 10.69 11.75 -6.92
N MET A 46 10.76 11.96 -8.23
CA MET A 46 10.43 10.93 -9.23
C MET A 46 11.61 9.98 -9.50
N PHE A 47 12.83 10.45 -9.21
CA PHE A 47 14.06 9.73 -9.46
C PHE A 47 15.13 10.11 -8.43
N VAL A 48 16.05 9.18 -8.17
CA VAL A 48 17.16 9.34 -7.22
C VAL A 48 18.45 8.80 -7.83
N PRO A 49 19.64 9.32 -7.46
CA PRO A 49 20.89 8.70 -7.87
C PRO A 49 20.99 7.29 -7.28
N SER A 50 21.35 6.30 -8.09
CA SER A 50 21.38 4.88 -7.68
C SER A 50 22.29 4.64 -6.47
N ALA A 51 23.41 5.36 -6.41
CA ALA A 51 24.39 5.28 -5.34
C ALA A 51 23.88 5.72 -3.96
N THR A 52 22.74 6.40 -3.87
CA THR A 52 22.19 6.88 -2.59
C THR A 52 21.60 5.77 -1.72
N GLY A 53 21.23 4.63 -2.33
CA GLY A 53 20.51 3.56 -1.64
C GLY A 53 19.09 3.94 -1.19
N LEU A 54 18.56 5.09 -1.66
CA LEU A 54 17.21 5.57 -1.32
C LEU A 54 16.11 4.88 -2.14
N ASN A 55 16.46 4.29 -3.28
CA ASN A 55 15.50 3.53 -4.06
C ASN A 55 15.17 2.20 -3.38
N ASP A 56 13.94 1.76 -3.59
CA ASP A 56 13.45 0.49 -3.09
C ASP A 56 13.79 -0.64 -4.09
N ASN A 57 14.42 -1.68 -3.56
CA ASN A 57 14.85 -2.82 -4.35
C ASN A 57 13.76 -3.91 -4.43
N LEU A 58 12.60 -3.73 -3.79
CA LEU A 58 11.52 -4.72 -3.74
C LEU A 58 12.05 -6.09 -3.25
N ASN A 59 11.95 -7.14 -4.08
CA ASN A 59 12.47 -8.47 -3.75
C ASN A 59 13.93 -8.67 -4.18
N GLY A 60 14.55 -7.66 -4.79
CA GLY A 60 15.94 -7.67 -5.27
C GLY A 60 16.13 -8.36 -6.62
N VAL A 61 15.05 -8.74 -7.30
CA VAL A 61 15.07 -9.36 -8.63
C VAL A 61 14.68 -8.33 -9.70
N GLU A 62 13.80 -7.40 -9.32
CA GLU A 62 13.27 -6.35 -10.17
C GLU A 62 14.33 -5.28 -10.45
N THR A 63 14.35 -4.76 -11.67
CA THR A 63 15.35 -3.77 -12.12
C THR A 63 14.70 -2.41 -12.38
N PRO A 64 15.19 -1.33 -11.73
CA PRO A 64 14.61 -0.01 -11.92
C PRO A 64 14.90 0.56 -13.32
N VAL A 65 14.05 1.46 -13.76
CA VAL A 65 14.31 2.23 -14.98
C VAL A 65 15.42 3.24 -14.69
N SER A 66 16.58 3.04 -15.31
CA SER A 66 17.76 3.88 -15.11
C SER A 66 18.09 4.75 -16.32
N PHE A 67 18.63 5.95 -16.08
CA PHE A 67 19.12 6.87 -17.10
C PHE A 67 20.29 7.73 -16.57
N SER A 68 20.97 8.44 -17.48
CA SER A 68 21.94 9.49 -17.13
C SER A 68 21.42 10.86 -17.55
N MET A 69 21.75 11.90 -16.80
CA MET A 69 21.44 13.29 -17.18
C MET A 69 22.56 13.86 -18.05
N GLN A 70 22.22 14.73 -19.00
CA GLN A 70 23.22 15.41 -19.83
C GLN A 70 24.25 16.19 -19.00
N ASP A 71 23.81 16.83 -17.92
CA ASP A 71 24.68 17.60 -17.00
C ASP A 71 25.41 16.73 -15.97
N MET A 72 25.06 15.45 -15.84
CA MET A 72 25.68 14.49 -14.93
C MET A 72 25.86 13.13 -15.63
N PRO A 73 26.68 13.06 -16.69
CA PRO A 73 26.76 11.88 -17.55
C PRO A 73 27.33 10.64 -16.82
N GLU A 74 28.10 10.86 -15.75
CA GLU A 74 28.69 9.78 -14.94
C GLU A 74 27.80 9.36 -13.75
N THR A 75 26.68 10.03 -13.53
CA THR A 75 25.73 9.67 -12.46
C THR A 75 24.60 8.82 -13.03
N SER A 76 24.52 7.57 -12.59
CA SER A 76 23.35 6.73 -12.84
C SER A 76 22.19 7.16 -11.93
N ILE A 77 21.04 7.39 -12.54
CA ILE A 77 19.81 7.84 -11.88
C ILE A 77 18.74 6.81 -12.17
N GLU A 78 17.93 6.53 -11.16
CA GLU A 78 16.86 5.54 -11.23
C GLU A 78 15.53 6.19 -10.93
N ILE A 79 14.51 5.83 -11.71
CA ILE A 79 13.11 6.09 -11.35
C ILE A 79 12.78 5.24 -10.12
N VAL A 80 12.11 5.86 -9.15
CA VAL A 80 11.79 5.21 -7.88
C VAL A 80 10.79 4.06 -8.07
N HIS A 81 10.99 2.94 -7.37
CA HIS A 81 9.99 1.88 -7.25
C HIS A 81 8.99 2.13 -6.09
N SER A 82 9.49 2.75 -5.03
CA SER A 82 8.74 3.28 -3.90
C SER A 82 9.61 4.33 -3.18
N LEU A 83 9.03 5.09 -2.25
CA LEU A 83 9.77 6.06 -1.43
C LEU A 83 9.95 5.57 0.01
N ALA A 84 9.79 4.28 0.29
CA ALA A 84 9.88 3.69 1.63
C ALA A 84 11.06 4.25 2.45
N LYS A 85 12.27 4.22 1.88
CA LYS A 85 13.50 4.73 2.53
C LYS A 85 13.57 6.26 2.55
N TRP A 86 13.14 6.90 1.46
CA TRP A 86 13.19 8.36 1.31
C TRP A 86 12.33 9.08 2.35
N LYS A 87 11.11 8.60 2.63
CA LYS A 87 10.19 9.24 3.57
C LYS A 87 10.81 9.41 4.95
N ARG A 88 11.54 8.42 5.45
CA ARG A 88 12.23 8.49 6.75
C ARG A 88 13.34 9.54 6.77
N VAL A 89 14.12 9.63 5.70
CA VAL A 89 15.13 10.69 5.54
C VAL A 89 14.46 12.06 5.49
N ALA A 90 13.33 12.17 4.80
CA ALA A 90 12.54 13.41 4.72
C ALA A 90 11.98 13.82 6.10
N LEU A 91 11.38 12.91 6.87
CA LEU A 91 10.89 13.18 8.22
C LEU A 91 11.99 13.79 9.11
N LYS A 92 13.18 13.17 9.09
CA LYS A 92 14.34 13.66 9.86
C LYS A 92 14.85 15.00 9.34
N ARG A 93 14.95 15.16 8.02
CA ARG A 93 15.50 16.38 7.38
C ARG A 93 14.60 17.59 7.59
N PHE A 94 13.29 17.38 7.64
CA PHE A 94 12.29 18.44 7.80
C PHE A 94 11.79 18.61 9.24
N ASP A 95 12.41 17.91 10.20
CA ASP A 95 12.18 18.03 11.65
C ASP A 95 10.70 17.85 12.04
N PHE A 96 10.06 16.79 11.52
CA PHE A 96 8.69 16.44 11.91
C PHE A 96 8.60 16.07 13.40
N GLU A 97 7.55 16.56 14.06
CA GLU A 97 7.28 16.33 15.48
C GLU A 97 6.66 14.96 15.74
N MET A 98 6.64 14.55 17.01
CA MET A 98 6.02 13.30 17.45
C MET A 98 4.53 13.24 17.04
N HIS A 99 4.10 12.08 16.53
CA HIS A 99 2.75 11.83 16.00
C HIS A 99 2.35 12.71 14.82
N SER A 100 3.31 13.34 14.15
CA SER A 100 3.12 13.99 12.86
C SER A 100 3.92 13.27 11.79
N GLY A 101 3.54 13.49 10.54
CA GLY A 101 4.18 12.79 9.44
C GLY A 101 4.00 13.45 8.09
N LEU A 102 4.39 12.74 7.06
CA LEU A 102 4.23 13.16 5.68
C LEU A 102 3.45 12.13 4.89
N TYR A 103 2.81 12.58 3.82
CA TYR A 103 2.42 11.73 2.71
C TYR A 103 2.81 12.38 1.39
N THR A 104 2.94 11.57 0.36
CA THR A 104 3.20 12.02 -1.00
C THR A 104 2.41 11.18 -2.00
N ASN A 105 2.06 11.80 -3.12
CA ASN A 105 1.53 11.10 -4.28
C ASN A 105 2.74 10.56 -5.04
N MET A 106 3.11 9.31 -4.76
CA MET A 106 4.23 8.62 -5.36
C MET A 106 3.80 7.99 -6.68
N ASN A 107 4.64 8.11 -7.70
CA ASN A 107 4.46 7.47 -8.99
C ASN A 107 5.73 6.69 -9.33
N ALA A 108 5.57 5.45 -9.75
CA ALA A 108 6.65 4.52 -10.07
C ALA A 108 6.39 3.79 -11.41
N ILE A 109 7.47 3.25 -11.96
CA ILE A 109 7.41 2.35 -13.12
C ILE A 109 7.98 0.99 -12.69
N ARG A 110 7.12 -0.03 -12.63
CA ARG A 110 7.48 -1.43 -12.36
C ARG A 110 7.41 -2.22 -13.64
N LYS A 111 8.47 -2.14 -14.45
CA LYS A 111 8.51 -2.75 -15.79
C LYS A 111 8.57 -4.28 -15.79
N ASP A 112 8.94 -4.88 -14.66
CA ASP A 112 9.13 -6.33 -14.50
C ASP A 112 7.90 -7.00 -13.85
N GLU A 113 6.77 -6.30 -13.75
CA GLU A 113 5.52 -6.76 -13.13
C GLU A 113 4.71 -7.70 -14.04
N ASP A 114 4.12 -8.75 -13.47
CA ASP A 114 3.17 -9.62 -14.16
C ASP A 114 1.80 -8.93 -14.28
N LEU A 115 1.43 -8.53 -15.51
CA LEU A 115 0.23 -7.70 -15.73
C LEU A 115 -1.08 -8.49 -15.74
N ASP A 116 -2.07 -7.98 -15.01
CA ASP A 116 -3.44 -8.48 -14.96
C ASP A 116 -4.46 -7.33 -14.75
N ASN A 117 -5.66 -7.63 -14.25
CA ASN A 117 -6.70 -6.61 -13.98
C ASN A 117 -6.31 -5.57 -12.93
N ILE A 118 -5.36 -5.87 -12.04
CA ILE A 118 -5.03 -5.06 -10.84
C ILE A 118 -3.54 -4.71 -10.77
N HIS A 119 -2.69 -5.37 -11.56
CA HIS A 119 -1.25 -5.10 -11.67
C HIS A 119 -0.93 -4.35 -12.97
N SER A 120 -0.26 -3.20 -12.81
CA SER A 120 0.09 -2.27 -13.88
C SER A 120 1.56 -1.89 -13.81
N ILE A 121 2.20 -1.67 -14.96
CA ILE A 121 3.57 -1.12 -15.01
C ILE A 121 3.66 0.26 -14.38
N TYR A 122 2.56 1.03 -14.40
CA TYR A 122 2.45 2.31 -13.74
C TYR A 122 1.80 2.09 -12.38
N VAL A 123 2.52 2.48 -11.33
CA VAL A 123 2.07 2.35 -9.94
C VAL A 123 1.96 3.75 -9.36
N ASP A 124 0.81 4.08 -8.78
CA ASP A 124 0.67 5.26 -7.94
C ASP A 124 0.20 4.90 -6.52
N GLN A 125 0.69 5.66 -5.55
CA GLN A 125 0.45 5.40 -4.12
C GLN A 125 0.37 6.70 -3.33
N TRP A 126 -0.47 6.70 -2.29
CA TRP A 126 -0.29 7.60 -1.16
C TRP A 126 0.78 7.02 -0.25
N ASP A 127 2.02 7.37 -0.55
CA ASP A 127 3.16 6.86 0.21
C ASP A 127 3.38 7.78 1.42
N TRP A 128 3.35 7.22 2.63
CA TRP A 128 3.25 8.00 3.85
C TRP A 128 4.06 7.43 5.01
N GLU A 129 4.44 8.28 5.96
CA GLU A 129 5.24 7.91 7.12
C GLU A 129 4.89 8.82 8.29
N LYS A 130 4.87 8.30 9.52
CA LYS A 130 4.56 9.06 10.74
C LYS A 130 5.59 8.79 11.82
N VAL A 131 5.99 9.84 12.55
CA VAL A 131 6.88 9.71 13.71
C VAL A 131 6.09 9.16 14.89
N ILE A 132 6.55 8.05 15.46
CA ILE A 132 5.99 7.44 16.67
C ILE A 132 7.08 7.22 17.71
N ASP A 133 6.68 7.08 18.98
CA ASP A 133 7.60 6.76 20.06
C ASP A 133 8.01 5.28 20.01
N GLN A 134 9.18 4.96 20.54
CA GLN A 134 9.65 3.57 20.60
C GLN A 134 8.70 2.66 21.40
N SER A 135 8.06 3.19 22.44
CA SER A 135 7.07 2.46 23.25
C SER A 135 5.78 2.15 22.49
N GLU A 136 5.48 2.90 21.43
CA GLU A 136 4.32 2.69 20.58
C GLU A 136 4.54 1.60 19.51
N ARG A 137 5.74 1.01 19.42
CA ARG A 137 6.03 -0.11 18.51
C ARG A 137 5.45 -1.42 19.03
N ASN A 138 4.14 -1.54 18.89
CA ASN A 138 3.39 -2.70 19.33
C ASN A 138 2.16 -2.94 18.44
N LEU A 139 1.57 -4.13 18.57
CA LEU A 139 0.41 -4.52 17.77
C LEU A 139 -0.82 -3.65 18.02
N THR A 140 -0.96 -3.02 19.17
CA THR A 140 -2.09 -2.14 19.47
C THR A 140 -2.06 -0.92 18.56
N THR A 141 -0.93 -0.19 18.54
CA THR A 141 -0.73 0.97 17.67
C THR A 141 -0.93 0.63 16.19
N LEU A 142 -0.41 -0.54 15.77
CA LEU A 142 -0.58 -1.04 14.41
C LEU A 142 -2.07 -1.19 14.06
N LYS A 143 -2.83 -1.90 14.89
CA LYS A 143 -4.27 -2.15 14.67
C LYS A 143 -5.09 -0.86 14.72
N GLU A 144 -4.81 0.03 15.67
CA GLU A 144 -5.49 1.32 15.80
C GLU A 144 -5.26 2.23 14.58
N THR A 145 -4.02 2.23 14.07
CA THR A 145 -3.67 2.97 12.85
C THR A 145 -4.42 2.41 11.65
N VAL A 146 -4.43 1.08 11.47
CA VAL A 146 -5.18 0.42 10.39
C VAL A 146 -6.69 0.69 10.49
N GLN A 147 -7.26 0.67 11.71
CA GLN A 147 -8.67 1.01 11.91
C GLN A 147 -8.97 2.47 11.54
N THR A 148 -8.05 3.39 11.81
CA THR A 148 -8.19 4.80 11.42
C THR A 148 -8.20 4.94 9.90
N ILE A 149 -7.28 4.28 9.21
CA ILE A 149 -7.23 4.24 7.74
C ILE A 149 -8.53 3.63 7.17
N PHE A 150 -9.00 2.52 7.74
CA PHE A 150 -10.23 1.88 7.32
C PHE A 150 -11.45 2.79 7.50
N LYS A 151 -11.52 3.59 8.57
CA LYS A 151 -12.57 4.60 8.75
C LYS A 151 -12.53 5.65 7.65
N VAL A 152 -11.35 6.13 7.25
CA VAL A 152 -11.20 7.07 6.11
C VAL A 152 -11.71 6.43 4.82
N ILE A 153 -11.36 5.16 4.56
CA ILE A 153 -11.84 4.42 3.39
C ILE A 153 -13.37 4.32 3.39
N LYS A 154 -13.99 3.95 4.52
CA LYS A 154 -15.45 3.88 4.64
C LYS A 154 -16.12 5.24 4.50
N HIS A 155 -15.52 6.30 5.07
CA HIS A 155 -16.01 7.65 4.86
C HIS A 155 -15.99 8.02 3.37
N MET A 156 -14.91 7.69 2.65
CA MET A 156 -14.83 7.89 1.21
C MET A 156 -15.87 7.08 0.43
N GLU A 157 -16.16 5.85 0.83
CA GLU A 157 -17.27 5.06 0.24
C GLU A 157 -18.59 5.82 0.37
N HIS A 158 -18.91 6.39 1.53
CA HIS A 158 -20.12 7.17 1.74
C HIS A 158 -20.16 8.43 0.86
N GLU A 159 -19.04 9.15 0.74
CA GLU A 159 -18.93 10.33 -0.12
C GLU A 159 -19.12 9.99 -1.60
N VAL A 160 -18.56 8.87 -2.06
CA VAL A 160 -18.74 8.37 -3.43
C VAL A 160 -20.17 7.93 -3.65
N TRP A 161 -20.79 7.22 -2.69
CA TRP A 161 -22.19 6.81 -2.78
C TRP A 161 -23.13 8.01 -2.89
N TYR A 162 -22.91 9.07 -2.11
CA TYR A 162 -23.73 10.27 -2.17
C TYR A 162 -23.66 10.96 -3.53
N LYS A 163 -22.46 11.00 -4.13
CA LYS A 163 -22.20 11.74 -5.39
C LYS A 163 -22.44 10.92 -6.66
N TYR A 164 -22.21 9.62 -6.60
CA TYR A 164 -22.29 8.66 -7.72
C TYR A 164 -23.02 7.37 -7.28
N PRO A 165 -24.29 7.46 -6.84
CA PRO A 165 -25.02 6.33 -6.26
C PRO A 165 -25.17 5.13 -7.21
N GLU A 166 -25.18 5.37 -8.51
CA GLU A 166 -25.27 4.33 -9.55
C GLU A 166 -23.96 3.57 -9.79
N ALA A 167 -22.83 4.09 -9.30
CA ALA A 167 -21.48 3.60 -9.60
C ALA A 167 -20.71 3.12 -8.36
N VAL A 168 -21.20 3.38 -7.15
CA VAL A 168 -20.48 3.00 -5.93
C VAL A 168 -20.38 1.48 -5.77
N TYR A 169 -19.23 1.00 -5.34
CA TYR A 169 -19.02 -0.36 -4.87
C TYR A 169 -18.98 -0.34 -3.34
N HIS A 170 -19.85 -1.12 -2.71
CA HIS A 170 -19.92 -1.20 -1.25
C HIS A 170 -18.83 -2.10 -0.70
N LEU A 171 -17.97 -1.53 0.15
CA LEU A 171 -16.93 -2.28 0.82
C LEU A 171 -17.51 -2.96 2.08
N PRO A 172 -16.89 -4.04 2.57
CA PRO A 172 -17.24 -4.63 3.87
C PRO A 172 -17.29 -3.58 4.99
N ASP A 173 -18.15 -3.77 5.99
CA ASP A 173 -18.36 -2.80 7.07
C ASP A 173 -17.31 -2.88 8.18
N GLN A 174 -16.57 -3.97 8.25
CA GLN A 174 -15.60 -4.25 9.30
C GLN A 174 -14.31 -4.81 8.69
N ILE A 175 -13.19 -4.50 9.35
CA ILE A 175 -11.88 -5.08 9.05
C ILE A 175 -11.51 -6.09 10.13
N HIS A 176 -11.13 -7.29 9.71
CA HIS A 176 -10.72 -8.37 10.60
C HIS A 176 -9.21 -8.50 10.64
N PHE A 177 -8.64 -8.83 11.81
CA PHE A 177 -7.20 -8.95 11.98
C PHE A 177 -6.81 -10.42 12.04
N VAL A 178 -5.96 -10.87 11.11
CA VAL A 178 -5.52 -12.27 11.01
C VAL A 178 -4.02 -12.28 10.72
N THR A 179 -3.27 -13.21 11.32
CA THR A 179 -1.85 -13.42 11.02
C THR A 179 -1.65 -14.44 9.90
N THR A 180 -0.52 -14.36 9.21
CA THR A 180 -0.10 -15.37 8.21
C THR A 180 -0.03 -16.78 8.81
N GLN A 181 0.38 -16.92 10.07
CA GLN A 181 0.39 -18.22 10.76
C GLN A 181 -1.01 -18.75 11.07
N GLU A 182 -1.95 -17.89 11.49
CA GLU A 182 -3.35 -18.30 11.68
C GLU A 182 -3.99 -18.76 10.37
N LEU A 183 -3.66 -18.12 9.25
CA LEU A 183 -4.09 -18.59 7.92
C LEU A 183 -3.51 -19.95 7.57
N GLU A 184 -2.22 -20.18 7.83
CA GLU A 184 -1.59 -21.48 7.60
C GLU A 184 -2.22 -22.59 8.47
N ASP A 185 -2.40 -22.32 9.76
CA ASP A 185 -2.97 -23.28 10.70
C ASP A 185 -4.42 -23.63 10.31
N ARG A 186 -5.20 -22.65 9.80
CA ARG A 186 -6.59 -22.82 9.38
C ARG A 186 -6.73 -23.52 8.02
N PHE A 187 -5.82 -23.23 7.08
CA PHE A 187 -5.87 -23.71 5.70
C PHE A 187 -4.55 -24.39 5.28
N PRO A 188 -4.13 -25.46 5.96
CA PRO A 188 -2.78 -26.01 5.82
C PRO A 188 -2.48 -26.65 4.45
N LYS A 189 -3.53 -26.97 3.68
CA LYS A 189 -3.42 -27.59 2.34
C LYS A 189 -3.43 -26.58 1.20
N LEU A 190 -3.74 -25.31 1.49
CA LEU A 190 -3.82 -24.25 0.50
C LEU A 190 -2.47 -23.53 0.38
N THR A 191 -2.17 -23.03 -0.81
CA THR A 191 -1.05 -22.11 -1.07
C THR A 191 -1.31 -20.74 -0.43
N PRO A 192 -0.28 -19.90 -0.17
CA PRO A 192 -0.47 -18.58 0.44
C PRO A 192 -1.57 -17.72 -0.22
N LYS A 193 -1.59 -17.65 -1.56
CA LYS A 193 -2.63 -16.93 -2.31
C LYS A 193 -4.03 -17.53 -2.12
N GLU A 194 -4.16 -18.86 -2.16
CA GLU A 194 -5.45 -19.52 -1.92
C GLU A 194 -5.95 -19.31 -0.48
N ARG A 195 -5.05 -19.13 0.50
CA ARG A 195 -5.41 -18.77 1.88
C ARG A 195 -5.98 -17.36 1.96
N GLU A 196 -5.39 -16.40 1.23
CA GLU A 196 -5.90 -15.03 1.09
C GLU A 196 -7.29 -15.02 0.43
N ASP A 197 -7.47 -15.77 -0.65
CA ASP A 197 -8.76 -15.93 -1.33
C ASP A 197 -9.83 -16.46 -0.35
N ALA A 198 -9.51 -17.54 0.38
CA ALA A 198 -10.44 -18.18 1.30
C ALA A 198 -10.85 -17.25 2.46
N ILE A 199 -9.89 -16.57 3.09
CA ILE A 199 -10.20 -15.69 4.23
C ILE A 199 -10.93 -14.41 3.80
N CYS A 200 -10.56 -13.82 2.66
CA CYS A 200 -11.24 -12.62 2.17
C CYS A 200 -12.66 -12.95 1.75
N LYS A 201 -12.88 -14.10 1.09
CA LYS A 201 -14.23 -14.55 0.73
C LYS A 201 -15.13 -14.81 1.94
N GLU A 202 -14.54 -15.24 3.06
CA GLU A 202 -15.27 -15.47 4.31
C GLU A 202 -15.58 -14.17 5.08
N LEU A 203 -14.57 -13.30 5.23
CA LEU A 203 -14.64 -12.14 6.13
C LEU A 203 -14.89 -10.81 5.42
N GLY A 204 -14.84 -10.79 4.09
CA GLY A 204 -14.95 -9.59 3.26
C GLY A 204 -13.69 -8.73 3.27
N CYS A 205 -13.22 -8.28 4.44
CA CYS A 205 -12.02 -7.45 4.57
C CYS A 205 -11.14 -7.93 5.73
N VAL A 206 -9.84 -8.09 5.43
CA VAL A 206 -8.84 -8.49 6.43
C VAL A 206 -7.63 -7.57 6.40
N PHE A 207 -7.05 -7.32 7.57
CA PHE A 207 -5.66 -6.92 7.72
C PHE A 207 -4.84 -8.16 8.00
N LEU A 208 -4.11 -8.63 6.98
CA LEU A 208 -3.23 -9.78 7.08
C LEU A 208 -1.87 -9.36 7.64
N MET A 209 -1.57 -9.78 8.86
CA MET A 209 -0.40 -9.36 9.62
C MET A 209 0.75 -10.36 9.52
N GLN A 210 1.96 -9.85 9.79
CA GLN A 210 3.19 -10.64 9.94
C GLN A 210 3.64 -11.34 8.65
N ILE A 211 3.84 -10.53 7.61
CA ILE A 211 4.23 -10.99 6.28
C ILE A 211 5.76 -10.89 6.12
N GLY A 212 6.39 -11.93 5.58
CA GLY A 212 7.83 -11.99 5.31
C GLY A 212 8.57 -13.09 6.08
N GLY A 213 8.15 -13.35 7.33
CA GLY A 213 8.73 -14.40 8.17
C GLY A 213 8.44 -15.83 7.68
N THR A 214 9.34 -16.75 8.02
CA THR A 214 9.12 -18.20 7.83
C THR A 214 8.05 -18.70 8.80
N LEU A 215 7.06 -19.40 8.28
CA LEU A 215 5.96 -20.01 9.05
C LEU A 215 6.38 -21.38 9.61
N LYS A 216 5.51 -22.01 10.42
CA LYS A 216 5.77 -23.35 10.99
C LYS A 216 6.05 -24.42 9.94
N SER A 217 5.51 -24.27 8.73
CA SER A 217 5.81 -25.16 7.60
C SER A 217 7.25 -25.09 7.08
N GLY A 218 8.00 -24.05 7.43
CA GLY A 218 9.32 -23.76 6.84
C GLY A 218 9.25 -22.85 5.62
N GLU A 219 8.05 -22.59 5.09
CA GLU A 219 7.81 -21.71 3.96
C GLU A 219 7.40 -20.30 4.42
N ARG A 220 7.64 -19.29 3.58
CA ARG A 220 7.14 -17.92 3.81
C ARG A 220 5.76 -17.75 3.20
N HIS A 221 4.96 -16.84 3.76
CA HIS A 221 3.68 -16.46 3.15
C HIS A 221 3.89 -15.66 1.86
N ASP A 222 4.71 -14.61 1.92
CA ASP A 222 5.06 -13.73 0.80
C ASP A 222 6.43 -13.08 1.06
N GLY A 223 7.05 -12.53 0.01
CA GLY A 223 8.31 -11.79 0.07
C GLY A 223 8.13 -10.39 0.66
N ARG A 224 9.09 -9.98 1.50
CA ARG A 224 9.22 -8.61 2.02
C ARG A 224 10.68 -8.20 2.08
N ALA A 225 10.92 -6.91 1.91
CA ALA A 225 12.27 -6.35 1.90
C ALA A 225 12.83 -6.35 3.33
N PRO A 226 13.98 -6.99 3.58
CA PRO A 226 14.51 -7.12 4.95
C PRO A 226 15.14 -5.84 5.51
N ASP A 227 15.31 -4.81 4.68
CA ASP A 227 16.06 -3.59 5.01
C ASP A 227 15.18 -2.46 5.58
N TYR A 228 13.85 -2.58 5.47
CA TYR A 228 12.92 -1.62 6.07
C TYR A 228 11.63 -2.21 6.66
N ASP A 229 11.31 -3.50 6.49
CA ASP A 229 10.09 -4.11 7.07
C ASP A 229 10.36 -4.83 8.41
N ASP A 230 9.63 -4.47 9.47
CA ASP A 230 9.51 -5.29 10.68
C ASP A 230 8.38 -6.31 10.50
N TRP A 231 8.74 -7.56 10.15
CA TRP A 231 7.78 -8.64 9.89
C TRP A 231 6.94 -9.05 11.11
N GLN A 232 7.21 -8.54 12.31
CA GLN A 232 6.32 -8.75 13.46
C GLN A 232 5.22 -7.69 13.55
N LEU A 233 5.41 -6.54 12.90
CA LEU A 233 4.56 -5.35 12.99
C LEU A 233 4.25 -4.75 11.61
N ASN A 234 3.96 -5.61 10.62
CA ASN A 234 3.52 -5.22 9.30
C ASN A 234 2.24 -5.96 8.89
N GLY A 235 1.67 -5.56 7.75
CA GLY A 235 0.57 -6.29 7.12
C GLY A 235 -0.04 -5.61 5.90
N ASP A 236 -0.97 -6.31 5.29
CA ASP A 236 -1.71 -5.87 4.11
C ASP A 236 -3.20 -5.75 4.40
N ILE A 237 -3.85 -4.68 3.92
CA ILE A 237 -5.32 -4.60 3.86
C ILE A 237 -5.79 -5.26 2.57
N LEU A 238 -6.58 -6.34 2.71
CA LEU A 238 -7.16 -7.10 1.61
C LEU A 238 -8.69 -7.00 1.63
N PHE A 239 -9.30 -6.80 0.47
CA PHE A 239 -10.75 -6.77 0.28
C PHE A 239 -11.17 -7.85 -0.72
N TRP A 240 -12.19 -8.63 -0.41
CA TRP A 240 -12.81 -9.48 -1.42
C TRP A 240 -13.53 -8.63 -2.46
N TYR A 241 -13.14 -8.78 -3.73
CA TYR A 241 -13.74 -8.06 -4.83
C TYR A 241 -14.55 -9.00 -5.72
N GLU A 242 -15.85 -9.00 -5.46
CA GLU A 242 -16.83 -9.85 -6.12
C GLU A 242 -16.75 -9.81 -7.67
N PRO A 243 -16.53 -8.64 -8.34
CA PRO A 243 -16.45 -8.61 -9.79
C PRO A 243 -15.28 -9.40 -10.40
N LEU A 244 -14.17 -9.56 -9.68
CA LEU A 244 -13.02 -10.36 -10.13
C LEU A 244 -12.92 -11.72 -9.43
N GLN A 245 -13.78 -11.98 -8.44
CA GLN A 245 -13.74 -13.19 -7.59
C GLN A 245 -12.35 -13.41 -6.97
N LYS A 246 -11.70 -12.33 -6.53
CA LYS A 246 -10.35 -12.32 -5.96
C LYS A 246 -10.21 -11.23 -4.91
N PRO A 247 -9.25 -11.36 -3.97
CA PRO A 247 -8.81 -10.28 -3.10
C PRO A 247 -8.17 -9.13 -3.89
N LEU A 248 -8.48 -7.89 -3.49
CA LEU A 248 -7.76 -6.68 -3.85
C LEU A 248 -6.90 -6.26 -2.67
N LYS A 249 -5.60 -6.14 -2.90
CA LYS A 249 -4.66 -5.54 -1.95
C LYS A 249 -4.72 -4.02 -2.09
N PHE A 250 -5.15 -3.33 -1.04
CA PHE A 250 -5.35 -1.89 -1.05
C PHE A 250 -4.17 -1.12 -0.43
N LEU A 251 -3.60 -1.65 0.64
CA LEU A 251 -2.55 -0.97 1.40
C LEU A 251 -1.58 -1.98 1.99
N ALA A 252 -0.29 -1.67 1.92
CA ALA A 252 0.76 -2.31 2.69
C ALA A 252 1.22 -1.32 3.76
N TRP A 253 1.30 -1.76 5.01
CA TRP A 253 1.70 -0.92 6.15
C TRP A 253 2.68 -1.65 7.05
N GLU A 254 3.61 -0.89 7.62
CA GLU A 254 4.56 -1.36 8.62
C GLU A 254 4.71 -0.31 9.73
N SER A 255 5.09 -0.75 10.93
CA SER A 255 5.59 0.16 11.95
C SER A 255 7.10 -0.01 12.11
N GLU A 256 7.87 1.02 11.82
CA GLU A 256 9.33 1.03 12.03
C GLU A 256 9.81 2.32 12.70
N LEU A 257 11.03 2.27 13.25
CA LEU A 257 11.64 3.38 13.96
C LEU A 257 12.19 4.39 12.95
N VAL A 258 11.72 5.64 13.01
CA VAL A 258 12.63 6.76 12.78
C VAL A 258 13.54 6.81 14.01
N LYS A 259 14.81 6.41 13.88
CA LYS A 259 15.79 6.64 14.96
C LYS A 259 15.90 8.15 15.18
N SER A 260 15.10 8.69 16.09
CA SER A 260 15.20 10.07 16.54
C SER A 260 16.33 10.15 17.58
N ARG A 261 17.31 11.01 17.26
CA ARG A 261 18.33 11.58 18.16
C ARG A 261 19.31 10.60 18.85
N CYS A 262 20.45 10.38 18.18
CA CYS A 262 21.75 10.70 18.78
C CYS A 262 22.24 12.02 18.16
#